data_AF-E1QR49-F1
#
_entry.id   AF-E1QR49-F1
#
_cell.length_a   1.000
_cell.length_b   1.000
_cell.length_c   1.000
_cell.angle_alpha   90.00
_cell.angle_beta   90.00
_cell.angle_gamma   90.00
#
_symmetry.space_group_name_H-M   'P 1'
#
loop_
_entity.id
_entity.type
_entity.pdbx_description
1 polymer ?
#
loop_
_entity_poly.entity_id
_entity_poly.type
_entity_poly.pdbx_seq_one_letter_code
_entity_poly.pdbx_strand_id
1 'polypeptide(L)'
;MAYTLVINYALAFLLSFLVSGNNLSANAGAAVGSRSIDYKYAVIIALLGYILGLWLQGTYMRANVVSGDVAMVAMAVTIVIFIVGESMRVPMSLTGSLYASLVGASLALGRMMGNAVFVLGYWLSLPIIVMLLSYILYKSLGALSRLSFRYVGIYRVLSILTVFLLSFSFGANNLGLLWALLNFSYKGLLLIIISSILGVLLIGWRTLYRLSTGLFTLGPLTSFTVQLFSFIAMEIGTIYSVPMPVTVTTSFGLVGVGAAHRFRIINLKYFNELILGFIVSIIIGLVFGYVLIRVI
;
A
#
# COMPACT_ATOMS: atom_id res chain seq x y z
N MET A 1 -15.66 -22.89 15.44
CA MET A 1 -14.88 -21.82 16.11
C MET A 1 -13.36 -22.04 16.08
N ALA A 2 -12.82 -23.19 16.55
CA ALA A 2 -11.36 -23.41 16.55
C ALA A 2 -10.72 -23.49 15.15
N TYR A 3 -11.39 -24.16 14.19
CA TYR A 3 -10.89 -24.32 12.82
C TYR A 3 -10.77 -22.99 12.06
N THR A 4 -11.82 -22.15 12.10
CA THR A 4 -11.80 -20.80 11.50
C THR A 4 -10.65 -19.94 12.03
N LEU A 5 -10.37 -20.05 13.33
CA LEU A 5 -9.26 -19.31 13.95
C LEU A 5 -7.90 -19.74 13.36
N VAL A 6 -7.63 -21.04 13.29
CA VAL A 6 -6.36 -21.56 12.75
C VAL A 6 -6.20 -21.16 11.27
N ILE A 7 -7.27 -21.28 10.48
CA ILE A 7 -7.28 -20.88 9.07
C ILE A 7 -6.98 -19.39 8.93
N ASN A 8 -7.62 -18.54 9.75
CA ASN A 8 -7.37 -17.09 9.72
C ASN A 8 -5.92 -16.72 10.00
N TYR A 9 -5.24 -17.41 10.93
CA TYR A 9 -3.82 -17.15 11.20
C TYR A 9 -2.94 -17.57 10.01
N ALA A 10 -3.24 -18.71 9.37
CA ALA A 10 -2.52 -19.16 8.18
C ALA A 10 -2.72 -18.21 6.99
N LEU A 11 -3.96 -17.79 6.74
CA LEU A 11 -4.28 -16.82 5.69
C LEU A 11 -3.66 -15.46 5.97
N ALA A 12 -3.73 -14.98 7.21
CA ALA A 12 -3.11 -13.73 7.61
C ALA A 12 -1.59 -13.78 7.40
N PHE A 13 -0.92 -14.88 7.77
CA PHE A 13 0.52 -15.06 7.54
C PHE A 13 0.88 -14.95 6.06
N LEU A 14 0.14 -15.66 5.20
CA LEU A 14 0.39 -15.64 3.77
C LEU A 14 0.11 -14.24 3.20
N LEU A 15 -0.97 -13.61 3.63
CA LEU A 15 -1.37 -12.32 3.09
C LEU A 15 -0.44 -11.19 3.54
N SER A 16 -0.01 -11.14 4.80
CA SER A 16 1.01 -10.17 5.25
C SER A 16 2.34 -10.39 4.56
N PHE A 17 2.76 -11.65 4.34
CA PHE A 17 3.94 -11.96 3.53
C PHE A 17 3.84 -11.35 2.12
N LEU A 18 2.71 -11.56 1.44
CA LEU A 18 2.48 -11.04 0.08
C LEU A 18 2.39 -9.51 0.06
N VAL A 19 1.63 -8.91 0.98
CA VAL A 19 1.42 -7.45 1.10
C VAL A 19 2.74 -6.74 1.38
N SER A 20 3.49 -7.16 2.39
CA SER A 20 4.75 -6.50 2.76
C SER A 20 5.79 -6.58 1.65
N GLY A 21 5.93 -7.75 1.03
CA GLY A 21 6.86 -7.97 -0.07
C GLY A 21 6.47 -7.23 -1.35
N ASN A 22 5.18 -7.24 -1.72
CA ASN A 22 4.73 -6.58 -2.94
C ASN A 22 4.86 -5.05 -2.85
N ASN A 23 4.53 -4.47 -1.70
CA ASN A 23 4.44 -3.03 -1.52
C ASN A 23 5.76 -2.34 -1.10
N LEU A 24 6.85 -3.09 -0.83
CA LEU A 24 8.18 -2.49 -0.57
C LEU A 24 8.58 -1.49 -1.66
N SER A 25 8.27 -1.85 -2.90
CA SER A 25 8.47 -1.08 -4.11
C SER A 25 7.76 0.29 -4.10
N ALA A 26 6.54 0.36 -3.57
CA ALA A 26 5.80 1.61 -3.41
C ALA A 26 6.38 2.48 -2.29
N ASN A 27 6.86 1.85 -1.22
CA ASN A 27 7.38 2.55 -0.04
C ASN A 27 8.80 3.09 -0.24
N ALA A 28 9.68 2.31 -0.87
CA ALA A 28 11.10 2.61 -0.98
C ALA A 28 11.63 2.70 -2.42
N GLY A 29 10.85 2.27 -3.42
CA GLY A 29 11.30 2.18 -4.81
C GLY A 29 11.69 3.53 -5.40
N ALA A 30 11.03 4.62 -5.00
CA ALA A 30 11.39 5.96 -5.45
C ALA A 30 12.78 6.41 -4.92
N ALA A 31 13.09 6.10 -3.66
CA ALA A 31 14.36 6.44 -3.04
C ALA A 31 15.52 5.61 -3.60
N VAL A 32 15.28 4.31 -3.85
CA VAL A 32 16.27 3.43 -4.48
C VAL A 32 16.46 3.80 -5.96
N GLY A 33 15.36 3.98 -6.71
CA GLY A 33 15.39 4.38 -8.12
C GLY A 33 16.07 5.73 -8.36
N SER A 34 15.98 6.65 -7.38
CA SER A 34 16.68 7.94 -7.42
C SER A 34 18.15 7.90 -6.98
N ARG A 35 18.68 6.73 -6.63
CA ARG A 35 20.01 6.58 -6.03
C ARG A 35 20.19 7.47 -4.80
N SER A 36 19.10 7.72 -4.08
CA SER A 36 19.13 8.41 -2.80
C SER A 36 19.65 7.50 -1.70
N ILE A 37 19.37 6.20 -1.82
CA ILE A 37 19.75 5.16 -0.86
C ILE A 37 19.93 3.83 -1.57
N ASP A 38 20.87 3.01 -1.12
CA ASP A 38 21.01 1.64 -1.62
C ASP A 38 19.89 0.74 -1.10
N TYR A 39 19.54 -0.26 -1.91
CA TYR A 39 18.52 -1.25 -1.61
C TYR A 39 18.64 -1.86 -0.21
N LYS A 40 19.86 -2.23 0.20
CA LYS A 40 20.12 -2.89 1.48
C LYS A 40 19.64 -2.04 2.66
N TYR A 41 19.92 -0.75 2.62
CA TYR A 41 19.50 0.18 3.68
C TYR A 41 18.02 0.55 3.55
N ALA A 42 17.50 0.66 2.33
CA ALA A 42 16.09 0.94 2.09
C ALA A 42 15.19 -0.16 2.68
N VAL A 43 15.57 -1.43 2.55
CA VAL A 43 14.89 -2.58 3.18
C VAL A 43 14.87 -2.46 4.69
N ILE A 44 16.01 -2.14 5.32
CA ILE A 44 16.11 -2.01 6.78
C ILE A 44 15.20 -0.89 7.27
N ILE A 45 15.28 0.29 6.64
CA ILE A 45 14.46 1.45 7.02
C ILE A 45 12.98 1.16 6.84
N ALA A 46 12.59 0.52 5.74
CA ALA A 46 11.20 0.17 5.48
C ALA A 46 10.68 -0.83 6.52
N LEU A 47 11.44 -1.87 6.85
CA LEU A 47 11.05 -2.84 7.88
C LEU A 47 10.91 -2.21 9.26
N LEU A 48 11.83 -1.31 9.64
CA LEU A 48 11.71 -0.55 10.88
C LEU A 48 10.42 0.27 10.89
N GLY A 49 10.10 0.94 9.77
CA GLY A 49 8.83 1.65 9.61
C GLY A 49 7.63 0.70 9.76
N TYR A 50 7.59 -0.42 9.03
CA TYR A 50 6.48 -1.37 9.07
C TYR A 50 6.19 -1.84 10.50
N ILE A 51 7.24 -2.24 11.24
CA ILE A 51 7.12 -2.78 12.58
C ILE A 51 6.66 -1.69 13.56
N LEU A 52 7.30 -0.52 13.55
CA LEU A 52 6.96 0.57 14.46
C LEU A 52 5.56 1.12 14.17
N GLY A 53 5.19 1.29 12.91
CA GLY A 53 3.86 1.74 12.51
C GLY A 53 2.77 0.77 12.93
N LEU A 54 2.97 -0.52 12.66
CA LEU A 54 2.03 -1.57 13.09
C LEU A 54 1.88 -1.58 14.61
N TRP A 55 2.99 -1.53 15.35
CA TRP A 55 2.97 -1.61 16.80
C TRP A 55 2.34 -0.38 17.47
N LEU A 56 2.68 0.83 16.98
CA LEU A 56 2.26 2.08 17.63
C LEU A 56 0.89 2.58 17.16
N GLN A 57 0.52 2.35 15.89
CA GLN A 57 -0.70 2.89 15.30
C GLN A 57 -1.60 1.85 14.62
N GLY A 58 -1.21 0.57 14.55
CA GLY A 58 -1.99 -0.47 13.85
C GLY A 58 -3.43 -0.62 14.35
N THR A 59 -3.69 -0.29 15.62
CA THR A 59 -5.04 -0.33 16.22
C THR A 59 -6.00 0.72 15.64
N TYR A 60 -5.50 1.73 14.92
CA TYR A 60 -6.34 2.72 14.25
C TYR A 60 -7.18 2.10 13.13
N MET A 61 -6.87 0.88 12.69
CA MET A 61 -7.66 0.11 11.72
C MET A 61 -8.91 -0.58 12.32
N ARG A 62 -9.31 -0.23 13.56
CA ARG A 62 -10.42 -0.84 14.30
C ARG A 62 -11.78 -0.84 13.61
N ALA A 63 -12.07 0.11 12.71
CA ALA A 63 -13.34 0.11 11.96
C ALA A 63 -13.48 -1.07 10.98
N ASN A 64 -12.40 -1.84 10.78
CA ASN A 64 -12.35 -2.99 9.87
C ASN A 64 -12.40 -4.34 10.61
N VAL A 65 -12.64 -4.35 11.92
CA VAL A 65 -12.86 -5.59 12.68
C VAL A 65 -14.18 -6.21 12.23
N VAL A 66 -14.13 -7.48 11.86
CA VAL A 66 -15.28 -8.26 11.35
C VAL A 66 -15.30 -9.65 12.00
N SER A 67 -16.37 -10.42 11.77
CA SER A 67 -16.43 -11.81 12.24
C SER A 67 -15.37 -12.68 11.57
N GLY A 68 -15.00 -13.78 12.24
CA GLY A 68 -13.96 -14.69 11.77
C GLY A 68 -14.22 -15.25 10.37
N ASP A 69 -15.47 -15.55 10.01
CA ASP A 69 -15.82 -16.11 8.71
C ASP A 69 -15.70 -15.06 7.58
N VAL A 70 -16.08 -13.80 7.85
CA VAL A 70 -15.91 -12.70 6.91
C VAL A 70 -14.43 -12.43 6.66
N ALA A 71 -13.62 -12.41 7.73
CA ALA A 71 -12.16 -12.25 7.62
C ALA A 71 -11.54 -13.40 6.80
N MET A 72 -11.97 -14.65 7.07
CA MET A 72 -11.48 -15.84 6.36
C MET A 72 -11.74 -15.76 4.86
N VAL A 73 -12.99 -15.49 4.48
CA VAL A 73 -13.38 -15.35 3.07
C VAL A 73 -12.61 -14.21 2.41
N ALA A 74 -12.54 -13.05 3.05
CA ALA A 74 -11.88 -11.89 2.46
C ALA A 74 -10.38 -12.10 2.22
N MET A 75 -9.68 -12.70 3.19
CA MET A 75 -8.26 -13.02 3.02
C MET A 75 -8.04 -14.08 1.94
N ALA A 76 -8.86 -15.14 1.90
CA ALA A 76 -8.77 -16.19 0.89
C ALA A 76 -9.01 -15.65 -0.53
N VAL A 77 -10.07 -14.87 -0.74
CA VAL A 77 -10.39 -14.22 -2.01
C VAL A 77 -9.24 -13.34 -2.48
N THR A 78 -8.69 -12.52 -1.57
CA THR A 78 -7.56 -11.63 -1.87
C THR A 78 -6.34 -12.38 -2.36
N ILE A 79 -5.98 -13.48 -1.68
CA ILE A 79 -4.84 -14.33 -2.05
C ILE A 79 -5.06 -14.91 -3.45
N VAL A 80 -6.25 -15.42 -3.75
CA VAL A 80 -6.57 -15.96 -5.09
C VAL A 80 -6.49 -14.88 -6.16
N ILE A 81 -7.10 -13.72 -5.94
CA ILE A 81 -7.04 -12.57 -6.87
C ILE A 81 -5.59 -12.19 -7.14
N PHE A 82 -4.75 -12.15 -6.11
CA PHE A 82 -3.34 -11.80 -6.28
C PHE A 82 -2.56 -12.85 -7.08
N ILE A 83 -2.75 -14.14 -6.78
CA ILE A 83 -2.06 -15.24 -7.50
C ILE A 83 -2.45 -15.23 -8.98
N VAL A 84 -3.74 -15.07 -9.28
CA VAL A 84 -4.25 -14.99 -10.66
C VAL A 84 -3.74 -13.71 -11.35
N GLY A 85 -3.76 -12.57 -10.66
CA GLY A 85 -3.23 -11.32 -11.17
C GLY A 85 -1.76 -11.40 -11.54
N GLU A 86 -0.93 -11.95 -10.65
CA GLU A 86 0.51 -12.11 -10.88
C GLU A 86 0.80 -13.09 -12.04
N SER A 87 0.02 -14.18 -12.19
CA SER A 87 0.19 -15.11 -13.32
C SER A 87 -0.18 -14.47 -14.66
N MET A 88 -1.20 -13.59 -14.67
CA MET A 88 -1.59 -12.78 -15.82
C MET A 88 -0.71 -11.53 -16.02
N ARG A 89 0.26 -11.28 -15.13
CA ARG A 89 1.13 -10.09 -15.11
C ARG A 89 0.35 -8.77 -15.01
N VAL A 90 -0.82 -8.78 -14.38
CA VAL A 90 -1.61 -7.58 -14.12
C VAL A 90 -1.40 -7.13 -12.67
N PRO A 91 -0.98 -5.89 -12.41
CA PRO A 91 -0.74 -5.39 -11.05
C PRO A 91 -2.05 -5.26 -10.27
N MET A 92 -2.37 -6.29 -9.49
CA MET A 92 -3.56 -6.31 -8.62
C MET A 92 -3.29 -5.61 -7.29
N SER A 93 -4.29 -4.88 -6.78
CA SER A 93 -4.21 -4.26 -5.45
C SER A 93 -4.66 -5.23 -4.36
N LEU A 94 -3.71 -5.67 -3.53
CA LEU A 94 -3.99 -6.53 -2.37
C LEU A 94 -4.93 -5.84 -1.37
N THR A 95 -4.69 -4.58 -1.04
CA THR A 95 -5.56 -3.84 -0.10
C THR A 95 -6.91 -3.51 -0.72
N GLY A 96 -6.95 -3.20 -2.02
CA GLY A 96 -8.19 -2.97 -2.77
C GLY A 96 -9.09 -4.19 -2.76
N SER A 97 -8.55 -5.33 -3.15
CA SER A 97 -9.28 -6.62 -3.15
C SER A 97 -9.67 -7.08 -1.76
N LEU A 98 -8.80 -6.93 -0.75
CA LEU A 98 -9.11 -7.30 0.64
C LEU A 98 -10.29 -6.51 1.18
N TYR A 99 -10.21 -5.18 1.13
CA TYR A 99 -11.28 -4.36 1.68
C TYR A 99 -12.58 -4.53 0.91
N ALA A 100 -12.53 -4.60 -0.42
CA ALA A 100 -13.71 -4.87 -1.22
C ALA A 100 -14.34 -6.22 -0.90
N SER A 101 -13.53 -7.26 -0.66
CA SER A 101 -14.02 -8.57 -0.25
C SER A 101 -14.59 -8.58 1.17
N LEU A 102 -14.05 -7.77 2.10
CA LEU A 102 -14.66 -7.57 3.42
C LEU A 102 -16.05 -6.94 3.28
N VAL A 103 -16.18 -5.91 2.43
CA VAL A 103 -17.47 -5.25 2.16
C VAL A 103 -18.44 -6.25 1.53
N GLY A 104 -18.03 -6.96 0.48
CA GLY A 104 -18.86 -7.95 -0.20
C GLY A 104 -19.35 -9.06 0.72
N ALA A 105 -18.45 -9.67 1.49
CA ALA A 105 -18.79 -10.71 2.45
C ALA A 105 -19.69 -10.19 3.59
N SER A 106 -19.45 -8.98 4.08
CA SER A 106 -20.33 -8.36 5.09
C SER A 106 -21.74 -8.13 4.54
N LEU A 107 -21.85 -7.61 3.31
CA LEU A 107 -23.12 -7.31 2.65
C LEU A 107 -23.98 -8.57 2.45
N ALA A 108 -23.35 -9.70 2.12
CA ALA A 108 -24.06 -10.96 1.97
C ALA A 108 -24.67 -11.47 3.29
N LEU A 109 -24.12 -11.06 4.44
CA LEU A 109 -24.73 -11.29 5.76
C LEU A 109 -25.75 -10.21 6.18
N GLY A 110 -26.14 -9.32 5.25
CA GLY A 110 -27.07 -8.21 5.53
C GLY A 110 -26.46 -7.09 6.36
N ARG A 111 -25.12 -7.00 6.44
CA ARG A 111 -24.40 -5.98 7.23
C ARG A 111 -23.59 -5.07 6.33
N MET A 112 -23.64 -3.77 6.57
CA MET A 112 -22.78 -2.81 5.89
C MET A 112 -21.65 -2.38 6.81
N MET A 113 -20.41 -2.39 6.31
CA MET A 113 -19.28 -1.84 7.05
C MET A 113 -19.44 -0.33 7.19
N GLY A 114 -19.36 0.19 8.42
CA GLY A 114 -19.65 1.60 8.71
C GLY A 114 -18.73 2.61 8.01
N ASN A 115 -17.50 2.21 7.64
CA ASN A 115 -16.55 3.05 6.92
C ASN A 115 -16.64 2.92 5.39
N ALA A 116 -17.47 2.03 4.81
CA ALA A 116 -17.44 1.70 3.38
C ALA A 116 -17.62 2.90 2.45
N VAL A 117 -18.63 3.75 2.71
CA VAL A 117 -18.88 4.95 1.89
C VAL A 117 -17.71 5.93 1.98
N PHE A 118 -17.17 6.11 3.19
CA PHE A 118 -16.05 7.01 3.41
C PHE A 118 -14.77 6.51 2.72
N VAL A 119 -14.48 5.20 2.80
CA VAL A 119 -13.34 4.59 2.10
C VAL A 119 -13.44 4.81 0.59
N LEU A 120 -14.62 4.58 0.01
CA LEU A 120 -14.84 4.75 -1.44
C LEU A 120 -14.65 6.21 -1.85
N GLY A 121 -15.23 7.16 -1.11
CA GLY A 121 -15.04 8.59 -1.36
C GLY A 121 -13.58 9.03 -1.22
N TYR A 122 -12.86 8.47 -0.24
CA TYR A 122 -11.44 8.74 -0.02
C TYR A 122 -10.58 8.19 -1.17
N TRP A 123 -10.82 6.95 -1.60
CA TRP A 123 -10.09 6.34 -2.72
C TRP A 123 -10.29 7.04 -4.06
N LEU A 124 -11.46 7.65 -4.29
CA LEU A 124 -11.72 8.40 -5.51
C LEU A 124 -11.09 9.80 -5.49
N SER A 125 -11.06 10.46 -4.31
CA SER A 125 -10.65 11.85 -4.19
C SER A 125 -9.15 12.02 -3.92
N LEU A 126 -8.58 11.27 -2.98
CA LEU A 126 -7.22 11.49 -2.51
C LEU A 126 -6.12 11.25 -3.54
N PRO A 127 -6.20 10.25 -4.43
CA PRO A 127 -5.16 10.09 -5.44
C PRO A 127 -5.05 11.30 -6.37
N ILE A 128 -6.18 11.94 -6.69
CA ILE A 128 -6.21 13.19 -7.48
C ILE A 128 -5.55 14.33 -6.70
N ILE A 129 -5.87 14.46 -5.40
CA ILE A 129 -5.27 15.47 -4.53
C ILE A 129 -3.75 15.25 -4.41
N VAL A 130 -3.30 14.01 -4.21
CA VAL A 130 -1.88 13.64 -4.14
C VAL A 130 -1.16 13.99 -5.43
N MET A 131 -1.77 13.72 -6.59
CA MET A 131 -1.24 14.11 -7.89
C MET A 131 -1.06 15.64 -8.00
N LEU A 132 -2.10 16.41 -7.65
CA LEU A 132 -2.05 17.88 -7.72
C LEU A 132 -1.01 18.47 -6.76
N LEU A 133 -0.99 18.02 -5.51
CA LEU A 133 -0.04 18.51 -4.50
C LEU A 133 1.40 18.15 -4.86
N SER A 134 1.62 16.93 -5.40
CA SER A 134 2.93 16.51 -5.89
C SER A 134 3.41 17.38 -7.04
N TYR A 135 2.54 17.71 -7.99
CA TYR A 135 2.84 18.64 -9.08
C TYR A 135 3.26 20.02 -8.56
N ILE A 136 2.46 20.61 -7.66
CA ILE A 136 2.69 21.95 -7.12
C ILE A 136 4.01 21.99 -6.36
N LEU A 137 4.23 21.06 -5.41
CA LEU A 137 5.44 21.05 -4.60
C LEU A 137 6.69 20.84 -5.44
N TYR A 138 6.64 19.91 -6.39
CA TYR A 138 7.77 19.64 -7.26
C TYR A 138 8.17 20.86 -8.07
N LYS A 139 7.19 21.58 -8.65
CA LYS A 139 7.46 22.79 -9.45
C LYS A 139 8.07 23.90 -8.59
N SER A 140 7.56 24.09 -7.37
CA SER A 140 8.07 25.09 -6.43
C SER A 140 9.50 24.80 -5.97
N LEU A 141 9.79 23.56 -5.59
CA LEU A 141 11.12 23.15 -5.11
C LEU A 141 12.13 22.94 -6.24
N GLY A 142 11.66 22.59 -7.44
CA GLY A 142 12.49 22.45 -8.63
C GLY A 142 13.15 23.75 -9.05
N ALA A 143 12.54 24.90 -8.78
CA ALA A 143 13.15 26.21 -8.99
C ALA A 143 14.35 26.44 -8.07
N LEU A 144 14.22 26.09 -6.78
CA LEU A 144 15.28 26.21 -5.77
C LEU A 144 16.47 25.29 -6.06
N SER A 145 16.18 24.08 -6.57
CA SER A 145 17.19 23.07 -6.91
C SER A 145 18.20 23.53 -7.96
N ARG A 146 17.81 24.48 -8.82
CA ARG A 146 18.68 25.04 -9.87
C ARG A 146 19.69 26.05 -9.34
N LEU A 147 19.51 26.52 -8.10
CA LEU A 147 20.34 27.56 -7.49
C LEU A 147 21.61 26.99 -6.84
N SER A 148 21.58 25.72 -6.37
CA SER A 148 22.75 25.11 -5.72
C SER A 148 22.67 23.58 -5.67
N PHE A 149 23.83 22.92 -5.85
CA PHE A 149 23.99 21.49 -5.63
C PHE A 149 23.69 21.03 -4.20
N ARG A 150 23.74 21.94 -3.20
CA ARG A 150 23.39 21.63 -1.80
C ARG A 150 21.98 21.06 -1.66
N TYR A 151 21.04 21.52 -2.48
CA TYR A 151 19.65 21.07 -2.43
C TYR A 151 19.50 19.60 -2.82
N VAL A 152 20.36 19.07 -3.69
CA VAL A 152 20.36 17.64 -4.04
C VAL A 152 20.66 16.77 -2.81
N GLY A 153 21.63 17.17 -1.99
CA GLY A 153 21.95 16.48 -0.74
C GLY A 153 20.81 16.55 0.27
N ILE A 154 20.15 17.71 0.40
CA ILE A 154 18.98 17.88 1.27
C ILE A 154 17.84 16.95 0.83
N TYR A 155 17.48 16.94 -0.46
CA TYR A 155 16.39 16.07 -0.94
C TYR A 155 16.72 14.60 -0.83
N ARG A 156 18.01 14.21 -0.89
CA ARG A 156 18.43 12.84 -0.61
C ARG A 156 18.10 12.46 0.83
N VAL A 157 18.48 13.29 1.80
CA VAL A 157 18.18 13.05 3.22
C VAL A 157 16.67 13.01 3.47
N LEU A 158 15.94 13.98 2.93
CA LEU A 158 14.48 14.02 3.04
C LEU A 158 13.82 12.81 2.39
N SER A 159 14.31 12.36 1.23
CA SER A 159 13.83 11.14 0.58
C SER A 159 14.02 9.92 1.47
N ILE A 160 15.15 9.79 2.17
CA ILE A 160 15.40 8.67 3.09
C ILE A 160 14.44 8.74 4.28
N LEU A 161 14.24 9.92 4.85
CA LEU A 161 13.27 10.13 5.94
C LEU A 161 11.86 9.74 5.50
N THR A 162 11.45 10.12 4.29
CA THR A 162 10.11 9.78 3.79
C THR A 162 9.95 8.28 3.49
N VAL A 163 11.02 7.52 3.22
CA VAL A 163 10.93 6.04 3.15
C VAL A 163 10.46 5.50 4.49
N PHE A 164 11.07 5.96 5.58
CA PHE A 164 10.68 5.57 6.92
C PHE A 164 9.23 5.94 7.21
N LEU A 165 8.86 7.21 6.98
CA LEU A 165 7.52 7.73 7.27
C LEU A 165 6.42 6.99 6.48
N LEU A 166 6.60 6.84 5.17
CA LEU A 166 5.63 6.12 4.34
C LEU A 166 5.53 4.64 4.76
N SER A 167 6.66 4.00 5.06
CA SER A 167 6.69 2.63 5.55
C SER A 167 6.03 2.50 6.93
N PHE A 168 6.19 3.51 7.79
CA PHE A 168 5.51 3.59 9.08
C PHE A 168 3.99 3.61 8.90
N SER A 169 3.47 4.53 8.09
CA SER A 169 2.02 4.57 7.85
C SER A 169 1.53 3.31 7.13
N PHE A 170 2.34 2.68 6.27
CA PHE A 170 2.01 1.38 5.67
C PHE A 170 1.88 0.27 6.72
N GLY A 171 2.78 0.22 7.70
CA GLY A 171 2.68 -0.70 8.84
C GLY A 171 1.40 -0.46 9.65
N ALA A 172 1.11 0.80 9.97
CA ALA A 172 -0.09 1.18 10.72
C ALA A 172 -1.38 0.87 9.95
N ASN A 173 -1.37 1.06 8.63
CA ASN A 173 -2.55 0.94 7.78
C ASN A 173 -2.75 -0.47 7.25
N ASN A 174 -1.85 -0.93 6.38
CA ASN A 174 -2.02 -2.16 5.62
C ASN A 174 -1.82 -3.40 6.51
N LEU A 175 -0.78 -3.37 7.36
CA LEU A 175 -0.55 -4.46 8.32
C LEU A 175 -1.50 -4.35 9.52
N GLY A 176 -1.84 -3.12 9.95
CA GLY A 176 -2.87 -2.89 10.97
C GLY A 176 -4.24 -3.43 10.56
N LEU A 177 -4.60 -3.34 9.28
CA LEU A 177 -5.82 -3.95 8.74
C LEU A 177 -5.81 -5.47 8.96
N LEU A 178 -4.72 -6.15 8.60
CA LEU A 178 -4.58 -7.60 8.82
C LEU A 178 -4.64 -7.95 10.31
N TRP A 179 -4.09 -7.09 11.17
CA TRP A 179 -4.16 -7.28 12.61
C TRP A 179 -5.59 -7.10 13.16
N ALA A 180 -6.36 -6.17 12.60
CA ALA A 180 -7.77 -5.99 12.91
C ALA A 180 -8.60 -7.24 12.55
N LEU A 181 -8.27 -7.92 11.43
CA LEU A 181 -8.91 -9.19 11.04
C LEU A 181 -8.61 -10.35 12.00
N LEU A 182 -7.54 -10.23 12.80
CA LEU A 182 -7.21 -11.13 13.89
C LEU A 182 -7.66 -10.59 15.26
N ASN A 183 -8.60 -9.64 15.27
CA ASN A 183 -9.14 -9.00 16.48
C ASN A 183 -8.06 -8.39 17.39
N PHE A 184 -7.01 -7.82 16.79
CA PHE A 184 -5.88 -7.22 17.51
C PHE A 184 -5.19 -8.16 18.50
N SER A 185 -5.21 -9.48 18.24
CA SER A 185 -4.57 -10.45 19.14
C SER A 185 -3.05 -10.26 19.16
N TYR A 186 -2.42 -10.43 20.33
CA TYR A 186 -0.96 -10.33 20.45
C TYR A 186 -0.23 -11.38 19.60
N LYS A 187 -0.76 -12.61 19.52
CA LYS A 187 -0.22 -13.65 18.65
C LYS A 187 -0.30 -13.25 17.17
N GLY A 188 -1.40 -12.61 16.77
CA GLY A 188 -1.60 -12.08 15.42
C GLY A 188 -0.59 -10.97 15.09
N LEU A 189 -0.32 -10.06 16.04
CA LEU A 189 0.69 -9.01 15.89
C LEU A 189 2.08 -9.62 15.57
N LEU A 190 2.53 -10.57 16.40
CA LEU A 190 3.83 -11.22 16.21
C LEU A 190 3.90 -11.98 14.88
N LEU A 191 2.83 -12.69 14.53
CA LEU A 191 2.73 -13.42 13.27
C LEU A 191 2.84 -12.48 12.07
N ILE A 192 2.14 -11.35 12.09
CA ILE A 192 2.19 -10.34 11.03
C ILE A 192 3.59 -9.73 10.94
N ILE A 193 4.24 -9.41 12.06
CA ILE A 193 5.63 -8.89 12.06
C ILE A 193 6.58 -9.89 11.37
N ILE A 194 6.56 -11.16 11.78
CA ILE A 194 7.47 -12.20 11.26
C ILE A 194 7.24 -12.40 9.75
N SER A 195 5.99 -12.59 9.35
CA SER A 195 5.61 -12.78 7.93
C SER A 195 5.94 -11.56 7.08
N SER A 196 5.77 -10.35 7.62
CA SER A 196 6.12 -9.10 6.92
C SER A 196 7.62 -9.03 6.62
N ILE A 197 8.45 -9.38 7.61
CA ILE A 197 9.91 -9.45 7.46
C ILE A 197 10.28 -10.48 6.38
N LEU A 198 9.70 -11.69 6.46
CA LEU A 198 9.94 -12.73 5.46
C LEU A 198 9.52 -12.29 4.05
N GLY A 199 8.37 -11.64 3.92
CA GLY A 199 7.85 -11.13 2.64
C GLY A 199 8.81 -10.14 1.99
N VAL A 200 9.25 -9.14 2.75
CA VAL A 200 10.20 -8.14 2.26
C VAL A 200 11.52 -8.79 1.85
N LEU A 201 12.07 -9.67 2.68
CA LEU A 201 13.38 -10.28 2.41
C LEU A 201 13.37 -11.25 1.21
N LEU A 202 12.31 -12.06 1.07
CA LEU A 202 12.26 -13.12 0.06
C LEU A 202 11.75 -12.65 -1.30
N ILE A 203 10.73 -11.77 -1.33
CA ILE A 203 10.09 -11.34 -2.59
C ILE A 203 10.19 -9.83 -2.85
N GLY A 204 10.56 -9.01 -1.85
CA GLY A 204 10.60 -7.56 -1.98
C GLY A 204 11.61 -7.03 -3.02
N TRP A 205 12.72 -7.75 -3.25
CA TRP A 205 13.70 -7.36 -4.27
C TRP A 205 13.11 -7.40 -5.69
N ARG A 206 12.22 -8.37 -5.98
CA ARG A 206 11.60 -8.54 -7.31
C ARG A 206 10.66 -7.38 -7.63
N THR A 207 9.86 -6.98 -6.66
CA THR A 207 8.85 -5.91 -6.82
C THR A 207 9.49 -4.54 -6.87
N LEU A 208 10.53 -4.32 -6.06
CA LEU A 208 11.25 -3.05 -6.03
C LEU A 208 11.91 -2.75 -7.38
N TYR A 209 12.45 -3.76 -8.07
CA TYR A 209 12.99 -3.58 -9.42
C TYR A 209 11.89 -3.13 -10.39
N ARG A 210 10.71 -3.78 -10.40
CA ARG A 210 9.63 -3.46 -11.36
C ARG A 210 9.14 -2.00 -11.28
N LEU A 211 8.95 -1.44 -10.09
CA LEU A 211 8.52 -0.04 -9.94
C LEU A 211 9.69 0.95 -10.06
N SER A 212 10.89 0.63 -9.58
CA SER A 212 12.04 1.53 -9.66
C SER A 212 12.65 1.63 -11.07
N THR A 213 12.59 0.55 -11.87
CA THR A 213 13.06 0.56 -13.26
C THR A 213 11.94 0.81 -14.28
N GLY A 214 10.68 0.50 -13.94
CA GLY A 214 9.52 0.68 -14.83
C GLY A 214 9.01 2.12 -14.95
N LEU A 215 9.34 3.00 -13.99
CA LEU A 215 8.80 4.37 -13.88
C LEU A 215 9.85 5.50 -13.98
N PHE A 216 11.02 5.25 -14.59
CA PHE A 216 12.07 6.24 -14.94
C PHE A 216 13.08 6.63 -13.84
N THR A 217 14.17 7.31 -14.26
CA THR A 217 15.22 7.91 -13.42
C THR A 217 14.67 9.06 -12.59
N LEU A 218 14.33 8.78 -11.33
CA LEU A 218 13.81 9.78 -10.40
C LEU A 218 14.98 10.59 -9.81
N GLY A 219 14.86 11.91 -9.68
CA GLY A 219 15.80 12.67 -8.86
C GLY A 219 15.45 12.52 -7.37
N PRO A 220 16.37 12.82 -6.43
CA PRO A 220 16.05 12.85 -5.00
C PRO A 220 14.85 13.74 -4.66
N LEU A 221 14.65 14.86 -5.38
CA LEU A 221 13.48 15.73 -5.22
C LEU A 221 12.17 15.00 -5.59
N THR A 222 12.14 14.32 -6.73
CA THR A 222 10.97 13.53 -7.17
C THR A 222 10.63 12.48 -6.12
N SER A 223 11.65 11.77 -5.65
CA SER A 223 11.52 10.72 -4.65
C SER A 223 10.93 11.24 -3.35
N PHE A 224 11.47 12.34 -2.84
CA PHE A 224 10.96 13.02 -1.66
C PHE A 224 9.50 13.47 -1.84
N THR A 225 9.17 14.17 -2.93
CA THR A 225 7.83 14.71 -3.17
C THR A 225 6.76 13.63 -3.23
N VAL A 226 7.01 12.56 -3.99
CA VAL A 226 6.06 11.44 -4.15
C VAL A 226 5.82 10.75 -2.82
N GLN A 227 6.89 10.42 -2.09
CA GLN A 227 6.76 9.69 -0.83
C GLN A 227 6.11 10.56 0.25
N LEU A 228 6.40 11.86 0.31
CA LEU A 228 5.79 12.77 1.28
C LEU A 228 4.27 12.79 1.17
N PHE A 229 3.72 13.02 -0.03
CA PHE A 229 2.27 13.08 -0.18
C PHE A 229 1.60 11.71 -0.10
N SER A 230 2.32 10.65 -0.48
CA SER A 230 1.85 9.29 -0.25
C SER A 230 1.75 8.97 1.24
N PHE A 231 2.74 9.41 2.03
CA PHE A 231 2.75 9.29 3.48
C PHE A 231 1.59 10.07 4.09
N ILE A 232 1.43 11.36 3.75
CA ILE A 232 0.34 12.19 4.29
C ILE A 232 -1.03 11.56 3.99
N ALA A 233 -1.26 11.13 2.75
CA ALA A 233 -2.51 10.48 2.38
C ALA A 233 -2.72 9.15 3.11
N MET A 234 -1.66 8.38 3.33
CA MET A 234 -1.75 7.13 4.10
C MET A 234 -2.03 7.38 5.57
N GLU A 235 -1.36 8.35 6.19
CA GLU A 235 -1.51 8.69 7.60
C GLU A 235 -2.91 9.22 7.91
N ILE A 236 -3.43 10.12 7.06
CA ILE A 236 -4.82 10.57 7.17
C ILE A 236 -5.77 9.38 7.02
N GLY A 237 -5.53 8.49 6.06
CA GLY A 237 -6.31 7.26 5.91
C GLY A 237 -6.29 6.39 7.18
N THR A 238 -5.12 6.19 7.77
CA THR A 238 -4.94 5.45 9.03
C THR A 238 -5.77 6.05 10.16
N ILE A 239 -5.70 7.37 10.36
CA ILE A 239 -6.45 8.07 11.42
C ILE A 239 -7.96 7.84 11.28
N TYR A 240 -8.48 7.83 10.06
CA TYR A 240 -9.91 7.60 9.78
C TYR A 240 -10.29 6.13 9.56
N SER A 241 -9.42 5.20 9.92
CA SER A 241 -9.63 3.77 9.72
C SER A 241 -9.88 3.35 8.25
N VAL A 242 -9.33 4.09 7.28
CA VAL A 242 -9.44 3.82 5.84
C VAL A 242 -8.26 2.98 5.37
N PRO A 243 -8.49 1.75 4.86
CA PRO A 243 -7.43 0.97 4.22
C PRO A 243 -6.93 1.63 2.94
N MET A 244 -5.61 1.78 2.79
CA MET A 244 -5.04 2.57 1.70
C MET A 244 -4.25 1.71 0.71
N PRO A 245 -4.58 1.73 -0.60
CA PRO A 245 -3.79 1.07 -1.63
C PRO A 245 -2.52 1.88 -1.94
N VAL A 246 -1.45 1.71 -1.16
CA VAL A 246 -0.22 2.53 -1.27
C VAL A 246 0.31 2.66 -2.68
N THR A 247 0.30 1.56 -3.45
CA THR A 247 0.80 1.51 -4.84
C THR A 247 0.01 2.42 -5.78
N VAL A 248 -1.30 2.58 -5.55
CA VAL A 248 -2.14 3.52 -6.32
C VAL A 248 -1.77 4.95 -5.92
N THR A 249 -1.75 5.24 -4.62
CA THR A 249 -1.45 6.58 -4.09
C THR A 249 -0.07 7.09 -4.56
N THR A 250 0.96 6.25 -4.47
CA THR A 250 2.32 6.60 -4.91
C THR A 250 2.40 6.78 -6.41
N SER A 251 1.67 5.97 -7.19
CA SER A 251 1.59 6.10 -8.64
C SER A 251 0.96 7.42 -9.08
N PHE A 252 -0.12 7.86 -8.42
CA PHE A 252 -0.69 9.18 -8.68
C PHE A 252 0.27 10.32 -8.29
N GLY A 253 1.02 10.17 -7.20
CA GLY A 253 2.09 11.11 -6.86
C GLY A 253 3.15 11.20 -7.96
N LEU A 254 3.56 10.06 -8.52
CA LEU A 254 4.49 10.01 -9.66
C LEU A 254 3.90 10.69 -10.90
N VAL A 255 2.62 10.46 -11.21
CA VAL A 255 1.90 11.16 -12.28
C VAL A 255 1.94 12.67 -12.09
N GLY A 256 1.72 13.14 -10.88
CA GLY A 256 1.81 14.57 -10.53
C GLY A 256 3.19 15.15 -10.79
N VAL A 257 4.25 14.47 -10.33
CA VAL A 257 5.62 14.95 -10.57
C VAL A 257 5.99 14.89 -12.05
N GLY A 258 5.66 13.82 -12.78
CA GLY A 258 6.01 13.77 -14.19
C GLY A 258 5.14 14.69 -15.06
N ALA A 259 3.94 15.09 -14.64
CA ALA A 259 3.21 16.20 -15.25
C ALA A 259 4.03 17.50 -15.18
N ALA A 260 4.74 17.77 -14.09
CA ALA A 260 5.67 18.89 -13.98
C ALA A 260 6.87 18.78 -14.94
N HIS A 261 7.19 17.56 -15.39
CA HIS A 261 8.16 17.25 -16.44
C HIS A 261 7.55 17.08 -17.84
N ARG A 262 6.30 17.52 -18.06
CA ARG A 262 5.57 17.35 -19.33
C ARG A 262 5.46 15.88 -19.77
N PHE A 263 5.28 14.98 -18.81
CA PHE A 263 5.15 13.53 -18.98
C PHE A 263 6.32 12.81 -19.67
N ARG A 264 7.46 13.48 -19.89
CA ARG A 264 8.64 12.88 -20.54
C ARG A 264 9.28 11.74 -19.74
N ILE A 265 8.89 11.60 -18.47
CA ILE A 265 9.50 10.70 -17.50
C ILE A 265 8.49 9.71 -16.89
N ILE A 266 7.33 9.46 -17.51
CA ILE A 266 6.32 8.52 -16.98
C ILE A 266 5.90 7.49 -18.03
N ASN A 267 5.78 6.24 -17.59
CA ASN A 267 5.18 5.17 -18.37
C ASN A 267 3.67 5.16 -18.15
N LEU A 268 2.94 5.94 -18.96
CA LEU A 268 1.48 6.05 -18.85
C LEU A 268 0.76 4.72 -19.12
N LYS A 269 1.36 3.82 -19.92
CA LYS A 269 0.80 2.49 -20.14
C LYS A 269 0.77 1.68 -18.84
N TYR A 270 1.89 1.60 -18.15
CA TYR A 270 1.98 0.91 -16.85
C TYR A 270 1.07 1.55 -15.80
N PHE A 271 0.99 2.89 -15.77
CA PHE A 271 0.06 3.60 -14.90
C PHE A 271 -1.40 3.17 -15.16
N ASN A 272 -1.83 3.14 -16.42
CA ASN A 272 -3.18 2.72 -16.78
C ASN A 272 -3.45 1.25 -16.40
N GLU A 273 -2.48 0.36 -16.60
CA GLU A 273 -2.57 -1.05 -16.17
C GLU A 273 -2.75 -1.17 -14.65
N LEU A 274 -2.07 -0.32 -13.87
CA LEU A 274 -2.19 -0.28 -12.41
C LEU A 274 -3.58 0.20 -11.95
N ILE A 275 -4.11 1.25 -12.58
CA ILE A 275 -5.46 1.75 -12.25
C ILE A 275 -6.53 0.73 -12.65
N LEU A 276 -6.41 0.11 -13.82
CA LEU A 276 -7.31 -0.96 -14.25
C LEU A 276 -7.24 -2.14 -13.29
N GLY A 277 -6.03 -2.60 -12.92
CA GLY A 277 -5.83 -3.67 -11.95
C GLY A 277 -6.45 -3.35 -10.59
N PHE A 278 -6.34 -2.10 -10.12
CA PHE A 278 -6.99 -1.65 -8.89
C PHE A 278 -8.53 -1.75 -8.98
N ILE A 279 -9.14 -1.17 -10.01
CA ILE A 279 -10.60 -1.18 -10.20
C ILE A 279 -11.12 -2.62 -10.33
N VAL A 280 -10.46 -3.44 -11.16
CA VAL A 280 -10.79 -4.85 -11.35
C VAL A 280 -10.69 -5.62 -10.03
N SER A 281 -9.63 -5.39 -9.24
CA SER A 281 -9.46 -6.05 -7.94
C SER A 281 -10.57 -5.72 -6.94
N ILE A 282 -11.11 -4.49 -6.97
CA ILE A 282 -12.26 -4.09 -6.14
C ILE A 282 -13.51 -4.83 -6.58
N ILE A 283 -13.82 -4.82 -7.87
CA ILE A 283 -15.04 -5.45 -8.41
C ILE A 283 -15.02 -6.95 -8.12
N ILE A 284 -13.92 -7.63 -8.46
CA ILE A 284 -13.78 -9.07 -8.23
C ILE A 284 -13.80 -9.37 -6.73
N GLY A 285 -13.09 -8.61 -5.90
CA GLY A 285 -13.07 -8.78 -4.45
C GLY A 285 -14.48 -8.70 -3.86
N LEU A 286 -15.24 -7.67 -4.20
CA LEU A 286 -16.61 -7.47 -3.74
C LEU A 286 -17.53 -8.63 -4.15
N VAL A 287 -17.50 -9.01 -5.44
CA VAL A 287 -18.37 -10.07 -5.96
C VAL A 287 -18.04 -11.43 -5.34
N PHE A 288 -16.76 -11.83 -5.34
CA PHE A 288 -16.36 -13.13 -4.80
C PHE A 288 -16.52 -13.20 -3.29
N GLY A 289 -16.25 -12.11 -2.56
CA GLY A 289 -16.53 -12.02 -1.13
C GLY A 289 -18.01 -12.24 -0.82
N TYR A 290 -18.90 -11.60 -1.59
CA TYR A 290 -20.35 -11.76 -1.45
C TYR A 290 -20.81 -13.18 -1.78
N VAL A 291 -20.33 -13.77 -2.88
CA VAL A 291 -20.78 -15.10 -3.31
C VAL A 291 -20.29 -16.19 -2.37
N LEU A 292 -19.02 -16.19 -1.98
CA LEU A 292 -18.46 -17.29 -1.18
C LEU A 292 -19.05 -17.39 0.22
N ILE A 293 -19.34 -16.26 0.88
CA ILE A 293 -19.96 -16.29 2.21
C ILE A 293 -21.41 -16.79 2.19
N ARG A 294 -22.08 -16.81 1.03
CA ARG A 294 -23.42 -17.40 0.87
C ARG A 294 -23.38 -18.90 0.62
N VAL A 295 -22.24 -19.40 0.16
CA VAL A 295 -22.02 -20.82 -0.16
C VAL A 295 -21.52 -21.60 1.06
N ILE A 296 -20.82 -20.91 1.98
CA ILE A 296 -20.33 -21.44 3.26
C ILE A 296 -21.42 -21.27 4.33
#